data_AF-A0AAU5G0P3-F1
#
_entry.id   AF-A0AAU5G0P3-F1
#
_cell.length_a   1.000
_cell.length_b   1.000
_cell.length_c   1.000
_cell.angle_alpha   90.00
_cell.angle_beta   90.00
_cell.angle_gamma   90.00
#
_symmetry.space_group_name_H-M   'P 1'
#
loop_
_entity.id
_entity.type
_entity.pdbx_description
1 polymer ?
#
loop_
_entity_poly.entity_id
_entity_poly.type
_entity_poly.pdbx_seq_one_letter_code
_entity_poly.pdbx_strand_id
1 'polypeptide(L)'
;MTQPQPQTHPQTETQAQAQRILVTGATGTVGRQVVAELLARGHAVRALTRDASRAALPAEVEVVQGDLDHPDSLIPALEGVTGVHLITFGGAYFAPLETGPQILKPARAAGVRRVTVLHGGGPSPLEDAVRADDRVDWTVLMPVEFMANALEWADGIVGADAVREPFVSRLSAMVHEGDIGAVAAVALTEEGHAGQEYVITGPELLTVGDKMATIAAARGREITLIELTEEQAVAQWRAAGHPEDVIGFLLQAYGNTPEVGRTVLDTVEKVTGHPARTFAQWAARHADAFTTRAS
;
A
#
# COMPACT_ATOMS: atom_id res chain seq x y z
N MET A 1 -65.88 9.95 3.64
CA MET A 1 -64.91 11.05 3.67
C MET A 1 -63.73 10.58 4.53
N THR A 2 -62.93 9.68 3.97
CA THR A 2 -61.56 9.89 3.44
C THR A 2 -60.51 9.64 4.52
N GLN A 3 -59.97 8.41 4.55
CA GLN A 3 -58.76 8.08 5.31
C GLN A 3 -57.55 8.78 4.68
N PRO A 4 -56.56 9.24 5.47
CA PRO A 4 -55.33 9.79 4.92
C PRO A 4 -54.44 8.64 4.40
N GLN A 5 -53.98 8.77 3.16
CA GLN A 5 -52.96 7.89 2.59
C GLN A 5 -51.60 8.14 3.26
N PRO A 6 -50.78 7.11 3.51
CA PRO A 6 -49.41 7.29 3.93
C PRO A 6 -48.59 7.80 2.74
N GLN A 7 -47.98 8.97 2.90
CA GLN A 7 -47.01 9.51 1.96
C GLN A 7 -45.73 8.70 2.06
N THR A 8 -45.47 7.83 1.08
CA THR A 8 -44.16 7.23 0.87
C THR A 8 -43.21 8.33 0.41
N HIS A 9 -42.33 8.79 1.30
CA HIS A 9 -41.15 9.55 0.93
C HIS A 9 -40.21 8.63 0.15
N PRO A 10 -39.73 9.00 -1.05
CA PRO A 10 -38.63 8.27 -1.68
C PRO A 10 -37.39 8.47 -0.81
N GLN A 11 -36.91 7.38 -0.20
CA GLN A 11 -35.56 7.31 0.33
C GLN A 11 -34.64 7.42 -0.87
N THR A 12 -34.07 8.61 -1.09
CA THR A 12 -32.94 8.78 -1.99
C THR A 12 -31.73 8.14 -1.31
N GLU A 13 -31.61 6.81 -1.43
CA GLU A 13 -30.31 6.17 -1.36
C GLU A 13 -29.51 6.75 -2.52
N THR A 14 -28.55 7.63 -2.21
CA THR A 14 -27.50 8.00 -3.15
C THR A 14 -26.76 6.71 -3.49
N GLN A 15 -27.19 6.00 -4.52
CA GLN A 15 -26.34 5.01 -5.18
C GLN A 15 -25.13 5.80 -5.68
N ALA A 16 -24.01 5.67 -4.98
CA ALA A 16 -22.74 6.21 -5.44
C ALA A 16 -22.53 5.67 -6.87
N GLN A 17 -22.55 6.56 -7.85
CA GLN A 17 -22.48 6.17 -9.25
C GLN A 17 -21.15 5.43 -9.47
N ALA A 18 -21.20 4.21 -10.04
CA ALA A 18 -20.03 3.38 -10.25
C ALA A 18 -18.93 4.17 -10.99
N GLN A 19 -17.83 4.43 -10.30
CA GLN A 19 -16.68 5.16 -10.81
C GLN A 19 -15.74 4.25 -11.59
N ARG A 20 -15.01 4.82 -12.55
CA ARG A 20 -13.84 4.18 -13.15
C ARG A 20 -12.58 4.78 -12.57
N ILE A 21 -11.72 3.94 -12.00
CA ILE A 21 -10.52 4.36 -11.27
C ILE A 21 -9.28 3.75 -11.94
N LEU A 22 -8.28 4.57 -12.21
CA LEU A 22 -6.98 4.11 -12.70
C LEU A 22 -6.05 3.82 -11.52
N VAL A 23 -5.54 2.59 -11.43
CA VAL A 23 -4.54 2.20 -10.43
C VAL A 23 -3.19 2.03 -11.11
N THR A 24 -2.22 2.84 -10.71
CA THR A 24 -0.82 2.65 -11.08
C THR A 24 -0.13 1.74 -10.07
N GLY A 25 0.94 1.06 -10.48
CA GLY A 25 1.56 0.04 -9.61
C GLY A 25 0.61 -1.10 -9.24
N ALA A 26 -0.43 -1.35 -10.05
CA ALA A 26 -1.54 -2.26 -9.75
C ALA A 26 -1.12 -3.72 -9.49
N THR A 27 0.08 -4.11 -9.92
CA THR A 27 0.65 -5.44 -9.72
C THR A 27 1.59 -5.54 -8.52
N GLY A 28 1.85 -4.43 -7.82
CA GLY A 28 2.65 -4.38 -6.60
C GLY A 28 1.86 -4.74 -5.34
N THR A 29 2.55 -4.81 -4.21
CA THR A 29 1.99 -5.21 -2.90
C THR A 29 0.76 -4.40 -2.51
N VAL A 30 0.83 -3.07 -2.57
CA VAL A 30 -0.29 -2.18 -2.22
C VAL A 30 -1.28 -2.06 -3.38
N GLY A 31 -0.81 -1.86 -4.61
CA GLY A 31 -1.69 -1.63 -5.76
C GLY A 31 -2.70 -2.75 -5.99
N ARG A 32 -2.32 -4.02 -5.76
CA ARG A 32 -3.26 -5.16 -5.84
C ARG A 32 -4.39 -5.08 -4.82
N GLN A 33 -4.09 -4.55 -3.63
CA GLN A 33 -5.08 -4.35 -2.57
C GLN A 33 -6.04 -3.21 -2.93
N VAL A 34 -5.52 -2.12 -3.50
CA VAL A 34 -6.35 -1.02 -4.04
C VAL A 34 -7.31 -1.54 -5.10
N VAL A 35 -6.82 -2.36 -6.04
CA VAL A 35 -7.67 -3.01 -7.06
C VAL A 35 -8.75 -3.86 -6.40
N ALA A 36 -8.40 -4.74 -5.46
CA ALA A 36 -9.34 -5.63 -4.79
C ALA A 36 -10.43 -4.87 -4.02
N GLU A 37 -10.05 -3.84 -3.27
CA GLU A 37 -10.97 -3.02 -2.48
C GLU A 37 -11.91 -2.19 -3.36
N LEU A 38 -11.42 -1.64 -4.48
CA LEU A 38 -12.25 -0.92 -5.46
C LEU A 38 -13.28 -1.85 -6.12
N LEU A 39 -12.87 -3.06 -6.52
CA LEU A 39 -13.78 -4.05 -7.09
C LEU A 39 -14.84 -4.50 -6.07
N ALA A 40 -14.44 -4.76 -4.82
CA ALA A 40 -15.34 -5.14 -3.74
C ALA A 40 -16.42 -4.07 -3.46
N ARG A 41 -16.09 -2.80 -3.71
CA ARG A 41 -17.00 -1.64 -3.61
C ARG A 41 -17.85 -1.40 -4.86
N GLY A 42 -17.71 -2.23 -5.90
CA GLY A 42 -18.51 -2.14 -7.13
C GLY A 42 -18.03 -1.08 -8.13
N HIS A 43 -16.77 -0.64 -8.03
CA HIS A 43 -16.18 0.30 -8.99
C HIS A 43 -15.45 -0.42 -10.12
N ALA A 44 -15.42 0.21 -11.29
CA ALA A 44 -14.63 -0.27 -12.41
C ALA A 44 -13.16 0.10 -12.21
N VAL A 45 -12.26 -0.86 -12.41
CA VAL A 45 -10.83 -0.64 -12.22
C VAL A 45 -10.11 -0.79 -13.55
N ARG A 46 -9.27 0.20 -13.84
CA ARG A 46 -8.28 0.14 -14.90
C ARG A 46 -6.90 0.07 -14.25
N ALA A 47 -6.10 -0.93 -14.61
CA ALA A 47 -4.77 -1.13 -14.08
C ALA A 47 -3.71 -0.69 -15.10
N LEU A 48 -2.85 0.24 -14.71
CA LEU A 48 -1.68 0.61 -15.50
C LEU A 48 -0.53 -0.35 -15.18
N THR A 49 0.05 -0.93 -16.22
CA THR A 49 1.24 -1.79 -16.11
C THR A 49 2.22 -1.51 -17.23
N ARG A 50 3.52 -1.66 -16.96
CA ARG A 50 4.57 -1.57 -17.98
C ARG A 50 4.53 -2.74 -18.96
N ASP A 51 4.06 -3.90 -18.48
CA ASP A 51 3.90 -5.12 -19.28
C ASP A 51 2.52 -5.73 -18.98
N ALA A 52 1.60 -5.59 -19.93
CA ALA A 52 0.23 -6.09 -19.81
C ALA A 52 0.17 -7.63 -19.81
N SER A 53 1.12 -8.30 -20.46
CA SER A 53 1.13 -9.76 -20.57
C SER A 53 1.46 -10.46 -19.25
N ARG A 54 2.12 -9.75 -18.33
CA ARG A 54 2.53 -10.26 -17.01
C ARG A 54 1.60 -9.84 -15.88
N ALA A 55 0.54 -9.10 -16.17
CA ALA A 55 -0.42 -8.65 -15.18
C ALA A 55 -1.33 -9.79 -14.75
N ALA A 56 -1.00 -10.45 -13.64
CA ALA A 56 -1.88 -11.40 -12.98
C ALA A 56 -2.95 -10.67 -12.15
N LEU A 57 -3.97 -10.10 -12.78
CA LEU A 57 -5.08 -9.38 -12.13
C LEU A 57 -6.42 -10.08 -12.41
N PRO A 58 -7.48 -9.82 -11.60
CA PRO A 58 -8.82 -10.35 -11.88
C PRO A 58 -9.29 -10.03 -13.30
N ALA A 59 -10.09 -10.91 -13.90
CA ALA A 59 -10.50 -10.81 -15.31
C ALA A 59 -11.38 -9.58 -15.57
N GLU A 60 -12.03 -9.05 -14.54
CA GLU A 60 -12.87 -7.86 -14.57
C GLU A 60 -12.06 -6.55 -14.64
N VAL A 61 -10.74 -6.60 -14.40
CA VAL A 61 -9.86 -5.43 -14.45
C VAL A 61 -9.44 -5.13 -15.89
N GLU A 62 -9.64 -3.89 -16.32
CA GLU A 62 -9.12 -3.43 -17.61
C GLU A 62 -7.62 -3.14 -17.50
N VAL A 63 -6.79 -3.98 -18.11
CA VAL A 63 -5.33 -3.79 -18.10
C VAL A 63 -4.91 -2.92 -19.27
N VAL A 64 -4.23 -1.81 -18.97
CA VAL A 64 -3.71 -0.87 -19.98
C VAL A 64 -2.20 -0.73 -19.82
N GLN A 65 -1.48 -0.77 -20.94
CA GLN A 65 -0.05 -0.58 -20.94
C GLN A 65 0.31 0.91 -20.86
N GLY A 66 1.23 1.25 -19.97
CA GLY A 66 1.81 2.59 -19.87
C GLY A 66 2.86 2.68 -18.76
N ASP A 67 3.50 3.83 -18.67
CA ASP A 67 4.66 4.05 -17.82
C ASP A 67 4.62 5.45 -17.21
N LEU A 68 4.83 5.54 -15.89
CA LEU A 68 4.85 6.82 -15.19
C LEU A 68 6.08 7.65 -15.56
N ASP A 69 7.19 7.01 -15.93
CA ASP A 69 8.38 7.68 -16.47
C ASP A 69 8.13 8.30 -17.86
N HIS A 70 7.01 7.94 -18.51
CA HIS A 70 6.60 8.45 -19.82
C HIS A 70 5.14 8.96 -19.78
N PRO A 71 4.87 10.15 -19.22
CA PRO A 71 3.52 10.62 -18.93
C PRO A 71 2.54 10.63 -20.12
N ASP A 72 3.03 10.85 -21.34
CA ASP A 72 2.19 10.80 -22.55
C ASP A 72 1.57 9.42 -22.79
N SER A 73 2.22 8.34 -22.31
CA SER A 73 1.70 6.98 -22.39
C SER A 73 0.45 6.75 -21.52
N LEU A 74 0.18 7.64 -20.55
CA LEU A 74 -0.97 7.55 -19.64
C LEU A 74 -2.27 8.02 -20.30
N ILE A 75 -2.20 8.80 -21.38
CA ILE A 75 -3.37 9.46 -21.98
C ILE A 75 -4.48 8.46 -22.33
N PRO A 76 -4.22 7.31 -23.00
CA PRO A 76 -5.26 6.31 -23.26
C PRO A 76 -5.85 5.73 -21.97
N ALA A 77 -5.01 5.54 -20.94
CA ALA A 77 -5.43 4.97 -19.67
C ALA A 77 -6.35 5.92 -18.87
N LEU A 78 -6.35 7.22 -19.16
CA LEU A 78 -7.14 8.22 -18.45
C LEU A 78 -8.58 8.37 -19.00
N GLU A 79 -8.91 7.76 -20.13
CA GLU A 79 -10.22 7.95 -20.77
C GLU A 79 -11.39 7.47 -19.88
N GLY A 80 -12.29 8.39 -19.52
CA GLY A 80 -13.46 8.12 -18.68
C GLY A 80 -13.13 7.77 -17.23
N VAL A 81 -11.89 8.04 -16.77
CA VAL A 81 -11.45 7.82 -15.39
C VAL A 81 -11.81 9.03 -14.54
N THR A 82 -12.38 8.78 -13.35
CA THR A 82 -12.75 9.85 -12.40
C THR A 82 -11.78 9.97 -11.22
N GLY A 83 -10.95 8.96 -10.99
CA GLY A 83 -9.96 8.97 -9.91
C GLY A 83 -8.71 8.15 -10.24
N VAL A 84 -7.57 8.52 -9.67
CA VAL A 84 -6.27 7.88 -9.95
C VAL A 84 -5.53 7.57 -8.66
N HIS A 85 -5.01 6.35 -8.53
CA HIS A 85 -4.02 5.97 -7.53
C HIS A 85 -2.62 6.01 -8.11
N LEU A 86 -1.77 6.88 -7.57
CA LEU A 86 -0.39 7.11 -8.00
C LEU A 86 0.60 6.57 -6.97
N ILE A 87 1.73 6.07 -7.47
CA ILE A 87 2.94 5.76 -6.69
C ILE A 87 4.01 6.82 -7.00
N THR A 88 4.90 7.08 -6.04
CA THR A 88 5.92 8.14 -6.15
C THR A 88 7.27 7.66 -6.69
N PHE A 89 7.36 6.43 -7.16
CA PHE A 89 8.60 5.81 -7.59
C PHE A 89 8.47 5.14 -8.97
N GLY A 90 9.56 5.21 -9.73
CA GLY A 90 9.75 4.66 -11.07
C GLY A 90 11.10 3.94 -11.20
N GLY A 91 11.42 3.38 -12.38
CA GLY A 91 12.74 2.79 -12.63
C GLY A 91 13.18 1.62 -11.71
N ALA A 92 14.49 1.52 -11.46
CA ALA A 92 15.11 0.51 -10.59
C ALA A 92 15.19 1.02 -9.13
N TYR A 93 15.12 0.11 -8.15
CA TYR A 93 15.27 0.39 -6.72
C TYR A 93 14.39 1.53 -6.17
N PHE A 94 13.17 1.70 -6.68
CA PHE A 94 12.23 2.73 -6.22
C PHE A 94 12.77 4.16 -6.36
N ALA A 95 13.53 4.42 -7.43
CA ALA A 95 14.00 5.77 -7.73
C ALA A 95 12.84 6.78 -7.74
N PRO A 96 13.03 8.01 -7.23
CA PRO A 96 11.99 9.04 -7.22
C PRO A 96 11.40 9.28 -8.62
N LEU A 97 10.08 9.39 -8.68
CA LEU A 97 9.36 9.70 -9.90
C LEU A 97 9.45 11.21 -10.21
N GLU A 98 10.42 11.58 -11.04
CA GLU A 98 10.66 12.98 -11.43
C GLU A 98 9.56 13.55 -12.34
N THR A 99 8.83 12.69 -13.04
CA THR A 99 7.78 13.06 -14.00
C THR A 99 6.42 13.36 -13.37
N GLY A 100 6.30 13.21 -12.05
CA GLY A 100 5.06 13.42 -11.28
C GLY A 100 4.22 14.64 -11.69
N PRO A 101 4.81 15.86 -11.77
CA PRO A 101 4.06 17.07 -12.14
C PRO A 101 3.42 17.01 -13.53
N GLN A 102 3.99 16.23 -14.45
CA GLN A 102 3.52 16.13 -15.84
C GLN A 102 2.31 15.20 -15.96
N ILE A 103 2.05 14.34 -14.96
CA ILE A 103 0.93 13.39 -14.92
C ILE A 103 -0.41 14.08 -14.63
N LEU A 104 -0.39 15.12 -13.78
CA LEU A 104 -1.63 15.76 -13.33
C LEU A 104 -2.37 16.52 -14.44
N LYS A 105 -1.64 17.13 -15.37
CA LYS A 105 -2.24 17.89 -16.48
C LYS A 105 -3.14 17.02 -17.37
N PRO A 106 -2.67 15.88 -17.95
CA PRO A 106 -3.53 15.00 -18.72
C PRO A 106 -4.62 14.35 -17.86
N ALA A 107 -4.34 14.04 -16.59
CA ALA A 107 -5.35 13.50 -15.68
C ALA A 107 -6.55 14.46 -15.51
N ARG A 108 -6.28 15.74 -15.22
CA ARG A 108 -7.33 16.77 -15.15
C ARG A 108 -8.07 16.94 -16.47
N ALA A 109 -7.35 16.97 -17.59
CA ALA A 109 -7.96 17.12 -18.92
C ALA A 109 -8.91 15.96 -19.25
N ALA A 110 -8.67 14.77 -18.70
CA ALA A 110 -9.51 13.59 -18.84
C ALA A 110 -10.70 13.53 -17.85
N GLY A 111 -10.81 14.51 -16.94
CA GLY A 111 -11.89 14.59 -15.96
C GLY A 111 -11.62 13.89 -14.63
N VAL A 112 -10.36 13.55 -14.33
CA VAL A 112 -9.97 13.05 -13.00
C VAL A 112 -10.25 14.11 -11.96
N ARG A 113 -11.00 13.73 -10.92
CA ARG A 113 -11.35 14.58 -9.78
C ARG A 113 -10.59 14.20 -8.52
N ARG A 114 -10.38 12.90 -8.28
CA ARG A 114 -9.73 12.41 -7.04
C ARG A 114 -8.39 11.77 -7.32
N VAL A 115 -7.38 12.07 -6.51
CA VAL A 115 -6.04 11.52 -6.65
C VAL A 115 -5.55 11.01 -5.30
N THR A 116 -5.17 9.75 -5.22
CA THR A 116 -4.40 9.24 -4.07
C THR A 116 -2.95 9.07 -4.47
N VAL A 117 -2.04 9.39 -3.55
CA VAL A 117 -0.59 9.18 -3.75
C VAL A 117 -0.06 8.31 -2.62
N LEU A 118 0.54 7.17 -2.96
CA LEU A 118 1.26 6.34 -2.01
C LEU A 118 2.65 6.94 -1.76
N HIS A 119 2.87 7.45 -0.56
CA HIS A 119 4.12 8.06 -0.14
C HIS A 119 5.28 7.06 -0.16
N GLY A 120 6.45 7.52 -0.62
CA GLY A 120 7.64 6.69 -0.84
C GLY A 120 8.73 6.81 0.22
N GLY A 121 8.53 7.59 1.28
CA GLY A 121 9.51 7.76 2.37
C GLY A 121 10.51 8.90 2.19
N GLY A 122 10.32 9.78 1.20
CA GLY A 122 11.20 10.90 0.92
C GLY A 122 10.53 11.99 0.09
N PRO A 123 11.27 13.08 -0.25
CA PRO A 123 10.77 14.14 -1.11
C PRO A 123 10.26 13.59 -2.44
N SER A 124 9.13 14.11 -2.91
CA SER A 124 8.50 13.65 -4.14
C SER A 124 7.98 14.83 -4.95
N PRO A 125 8.49 15.06 -6.18
CA PRO A 125 7.94 16.05 -7.10
C PRO A 125 6.45 15.82 -7.40
N LEU A 126 6.00 14.56 -7.38
CA LEU A 126 4.59 14.22 -7.53
C LEU A 126 3.75 14.74 -6.36
N GLU A 127 4.20 14.49 -5.13
CA GLU A 127 3.45 14.93 -3.94
C GLU A 127 3.39 16.46 -3.85
N ASP A 128 4.50 17.14 -4.15
CA ASP A 128 4.54 18.61 -4.21
C ASP A 128 3.56 19.14 -5.28
N ALA A 129 3.48 18.47 -6.44
CA ALA A 129 2.59 18.86 -7.51
C ALA A 129 1.10 18.64 -7.15
N VAL A 130 0.73 17.54 -6.47
CA VAL A 130 -0.67 17.35 -6.05
C VAL A 130 -1.05 18.33 -4.95
N ARG A 131 -0.16 18.59 -3.97
CA ARG A 131 -0.40 19.56 -2.89
C ARG A 131 -0.64 20.98 -3.43
N ALA A 132 0.01 21.32 -4.54
CA ALA A 132 -0.12 22.62 -5.20
C ALA A 132 -1.31 22.72 -6.17
N ASP A 133 -2.05 21.63 -6.43
CA ASP A 133 -3.14 21.60 -7.40
C ASP A 133 -4.51 21.66 -6.72
N ASP A 134 -5.16 22.82 -6.78
CA ASP A 134 -6.47 23.11 -6.20
C ASP A 134 -7.66 22.56 -7.01
N ARG A 135 -7.38 21.88 -8.14
CA ARG A 135 -8.39 21.35 -9.06
C ARG A 135 -8.66 19.86 -8.89
N VAL A 136 -7.92 19.19 -8.02
CA VAL A 136 -8.10 17.78 -7.71
C VAL A 136 -8.21 17.58 -6.22
N ASP A 137 -9.11 16.69 -5.82
CA ASP A 137 -9.24 16.23 -4.44
C ASP A 137 -8.12 15.22 -4.20
N TRP A 138 -6.98 15.71 -3.74
CA TRP A 138 -5.82 14.87 -3.47
C TRP A 138 -5.84 14.31 -2.04
N THR A 139 -5.26 13.12 -1.88
CA THR A 139 -5.00 12.49 -0.58
C THR A 139 -3.63 11.80 -0.62
N VAL A 140 -2.76 12.08 0.34
CA VAL A 140 -1.47 11.38 0.48
C VAL A 140 -1.59 10.27 1.52
N LEU A 141 -1.21 9.05 1.14
CA LEU A 141 -1.21 7.87 1.99
C LEU A 141 0.22 7.62 2.46
N MET A 142 0.46 7.73 3.76
CA MET A 142 1.78 7.60 4.40
C MET A 142 1.81 6.36 5.31
N PRO A 143 1.82 5.15 4.73
CA PRO A 143 1.96 3.95 5.52
C PRO A 143 3.36 3.84 6.13
N VAL A 144 3.45 3.22 7.30
CA VAL A 144 4.72 2.85 7.94
C VAL A 144 5.24 1.51 7.38
N GLU A 145 6.04 0.74 8.12
CA GLU A 145 6.50 -0.61 7.72
C GLU A 145 5.30 -1.51 7.34
N PHE A 146 5.41 -2.30 6.27
CA PHE A 146 4.32 -3.18 5.81
C PHE A 146 4.43 -4.56 6.46
N MET A 147 3.29 -5.17 6.79
CA MET A 147 3.21 -6.58 7.19
C MET A 147 3.80 -7.52 6.13
N ALA A 148 3.56 -7.23 4.85
CA ALA A 148 4.12 -7.94 3.71
C ALA A 148 5.66 -8.07 3.71
N ASN A 149 6.41 -7.17 4.36
CA ASN A 149 7.87 -7.27 4.45
C ASN A 149 8.31 -8.52 5.22
N ALA A 150 7.46 -9.08 6.08
CA ALA A 150 7.77 -10.33 6.78
C ALA A 150 7.92 -11.54 5.84
N LEU A 151 7.46 -11.44 4.58
CA LEU A 151 7.72 -12.46 3.56
C LEU A 151 9.21 -12.56 3.17
N GLU A 152 10.02 -11.53 3.43
CA GLU A 152 11.47 -11.57 3.21
C GLU A 152 12.16 -12.62 4.10
N TRP A 153 11.54 -12.98 5.23
CA TRP A 153 12.03 -14.03 6.12
C TRP A 153 11.68 -15.45 5.68
N ALA A 154 10.80 -15.60 4.68
CA ALA A 154 10.27 -16.91 4.27
C ALA A 154 11.38 -17.91 3.94
N ASP A 155 12.38 -17.52 3.14
CA ASP A 155 13.47 -18.41 2.75
C ASP A 155 14.31 -18.90 3.94
N GLY A 156 14.61 -18.02 4.89
CA GLY A 156 15.33 -18.37 6.12
C GLY A 156 14.51 -19.32 7.01
N ILE A 157 13.22 -19.02 7.16
CA ILE A 157 12.29 -19.81 7.97
C ILE A 157 12.08 -21.20 7.36
N VAL A 158 11.87 -21.29 6.04
CA VAL A 158 11.65 -22.55 5.34
C VAL A 158 12.94 -23.37 5.22
N GLY A 159 14.07 -22.71 4.99
CA GLY A 159 15.36 -23.37 4.77
C GLY A 159 16.06 -23.85 6.05
N ALA A 160 15.91 -23.12 7.16
CA ALA A 160 16.69 -23.33 8.37
C ALA A 160 15.92 -23.18 9.68
N ASP A 161 14.61 -22.93 9.65
CA ASP A 161 13.81 -22.56 10.83
C ASP A 161 14.46 -21.43 11.65
N ALA A 162 15.12 -20.48 10.97
CA ALA A 162 15.88 -19.43 11.62
C ALA A 162 15.81 -18.10 10.85
N VAL A 163 15.81 -17.01 11.60
CA VAL A 163 15.86 -15.64 11.09
C VAL A 163 17.03 -14.92 11.73
N ARG A 164 17.75 -14.15 10.92
CA ARG A 164 18.96 -13.41 11.32
C ARG A 164 18.75 -11.93 11.06
N GLU A 165 18.54 -11.17 12.12
CA GLU A 165 18.19 -9.75 12.06
C GLU A 165 19.00 -8.96 13.10
N PRO A 166 19.49 -7.75 12.77
CA PRO A 166 19.92 -6.80 13.78
C PRO A 166 18.70 -6.15 14.47
N PHE A 167 18.96 -5.44 15.57
CA PHE A 167 17.97 -4.60 16.25
C PHE A 167 16.67 -5.35 16.60
N VAL A 168 16.74 -6.56 17.15
CA VAL A 168 15.56 -7.43 17.31
C VAL A 168 14.50 -6.86 18.26
N SER A 169 14.91 -5.93 19.13
CA SER A 169 14.03 -5.18 20.04
C SER A 169 13.39 -3.94 19.41
N ARG A 170 13.68 -3.60 18.14
CA ARG A 170 13.09 -2.45 17.44
C ARG A 170 11.58 -2.57 17.42
N LEU A 171 10.89 -1.50 17.76
CA LEU A 171 9.43 -1.45 17.80
C LEU A 171 8.88 -0.95 16.46
N SER A 172 7.78 -1.55 16.01
CA SER A 172 7.10 -1.16 14.79
C SER A 172 5.59 -1.34 14.88
N ALA A 173 4.86 -0.30 14.49
CA ALA A 173 3.40 -0.31 14.31
C ALA A 173 3.03 -0.71 12.87
N MET A 174 3.63 -1.80 12.38
CA MET A 174 3.56 -2.21 10.98
C MET A 174 2.11 -2.39 10.49
N VAL A 175 1.81 -1.93 9.27
CA VAL A 175 0.45 -1.88 8.72
C VAL A 175 0.20 -3.01 7.72
N HIS A 176 -1.01 -3.57 7.74
CA HIS A 176 -1.45 -4.56 6.76
C HIS A 176 -1.63 -3.90 5.39
N GLU A 177 -1.08 -4.46 4.31
CA GLU A 177 -1.17 -3.87 2.96
C GLU A 177 -2.60 -3.69 2.45
N GLY A 178 -3.50 -4.63 2.79
CA GLY A 178 -4.96 -4.50 2.63
C GLY A 178 -5.58 -3.27 3.29
N ASP A 179 -5.09 -2.81 4.45
CA ASP A 179 -5.62 -1.60 5.10
C ASP A 179 -5.21 -0.34 4.33
N ILE A 180 -3.99 -0.32 3.79
CA ILE A 180 -3.53 0.75 2.89
C ILE A 180 -4.43 0.80 1.65
N GLY A 181 -4.72 -0.36 1.06
CA GLY A 181 -5.65 -0.50 -0.06
C GLY A 181 -7.06 0.00 0.26
N ALA A 182 -7.58 -0.33 1.44
CA ALA A 182 -8.90 0.08 1.88
C ALA A 182 -9.00 1.61 2.09
N VAL A 183 -8.00 2.22 2.74
CA VAL A 183 -7.92 3.68 2.92
C VAL A 183 -7.84 4.38 1.55
N ALA A 184 -7.04 3.86 0.61
CA ALA A 184 -6.96 4.39 -0.75
C ALA A 184 -8.32 4.32 -1.47
N ALA A 185 -9.00 3.18 -1.38
CA ALA A 185 -10.28 2.97 -2.03
C ALA A 185 -11.36 3.91 -1.47
N VAL A 186 -11.42 4.10 -0.14
CA VAL A 186 -12.30 5.11 0.49
C VAL A 186 -11.98 6.50 -0.07
N ALA A 187 -10.72 6.94 0.01
CA ALA A 187 -10.32 8.27 -0.43
C ALA A 187 -10.62 8.54 -1.92
N LEU A 188 -10.58 7.51 -2.77
CA LEU A 188 -10.90 7.62 -4.20
C LEU A 188 -12.41 7.67 -4.48
N THR A 189 -13.24 7.20 -3.56
CA THR A 189 -14.65 6.90 -3.84
C THR A 189 -15.63 7.70 -3.00
N GLU A 190 -15.19 8.21 -1.86
CA GLU A 190 -16.00 8.93 -0.88
C GLU A 190 -15.56 10.40 -0.76
N GLU A 191 -16.42 11.23 -0.18
CA GLU A 191 -16.17 12.66 0.05
C GLU A 191 -15.44 12.89 1.38
N GLY A 192 -14.79 14.04 1.56
CA GLY A 192 -14.15 14.43 2.83
C GLY A 192 -12.67 14.07 2.96
N HIS A 193 -12.06 13.53 1.90
CA HIS A 193 -10.64 13.14 1.87
C HIS A 193 -9.74 14.13 1.11
N ALA A 194 -10.32 15.21 0.56
CA ALA A 194 -9.58 16.24 -0.16
C ALA A 194 -8.60 16.98 0.76
N GLY A 195 -7.36 17.15 0.30
CA GLY A 195 -6.31 17.85 1.03
C GLY A 195 -5.79 17.11 2.27
N GLN A 196 -6.06 15.80 2.38
CA GLN A 196 -5.70 15.02 3.56
C GLN A 196 -4.39 14.26 3.38
N GLU A 197 -3.65 14.13 4.48
CA GLU A 197 -2.49 13.26 4.59
C GLU A 197 -2.73 12.24 5.71
N TYR A 198 -2.73 10.96 5.36
CA TYR A 198 -3.04 9.88 6.29
C TYR A 198 -1.77 9.11 6.64
N VAL A 199 -1.27 9.28 7.87
CA VAL A 199 -0.33 8.31 8.46
C VAL A 199 -1.09 7.03 8.75
N ILE A 200 -0.65 5.91 8.19
CA ILE A 200 -1.36 4.62 8.30
C ILE A 200 -0.47 3.62 9.03
N THR A 201 -0.94 3.15 10.19
CA THR A 201 -0.24 2.19 11.04
C THR A 201 -1.12 0.96 11.28
N GLY A 202 -0.50 -0.14 11.70
CA GLY A 202 -1.24 -1.26 12.27
C GLY A 202 -1.77 -0.97 13.67
N PRO A 203 -2.55 -1.92 14.23
CA PRO A 203 -3.20 -1.75 15.52
C PRO A 203 -2.29 -2.05 16.73
N GLU A 204 -1.08 -2.56 16.49
CA GLU A 204 -0.21 -3.14 17.53
C GLU A 204 1.22 -2.63 17.38
N LEU A 205 1.93 -2.52 18.50
CA LEU A 205 3.35 -2.18 18.52
C LEU A 205 4.17 -3.45 18.79
N LEU A 206 4.96 -3.89 17.80
CA LEU A 206 5.61 -5.21 17.81
C LEU A 206 7.13 -5.10 17.67
N THR A 207 7.85 -5.93 18.42
CA THR A 207 9.29 -6.20 18.21
C THR A 207 9.49 -7.23 17.09
N VAL A 208 10.74 -7.42 16.63
CA VAL A 208 11.06 -8.55 15.73
C VAL A 208 10.77 -9.89 16.41
N GLY A 209 11.04 -9.99 17.72
CA GLY A 209 10.70 -11.15 18.54
C GLY A 209 9.20 -11.48 18.53
N ASP A 210 8.34 -10.47 18.71
CA ASP A 210 6.88 -10.64 18.68
C ASP A 210 6.41 -11.12 17.29
N LYS A 211 6.99 -10.54 16.22
CA LYS A 211 6.69 -10.95 14.84
C LYS A 211 7.09 -12.42 14.61
N MET A 212 8.29 -12.82 15.05
CA MET A 212 8.76 -14.21 14.94
C MET A 212 7.87 -15.18 15.71
N ALA A 213 7.50 -14.85 16.95
CA ALA A 213 6.60 -15.68 17.75
C ALA A 213 5.22 -15.84 17.09
N THR A 214 4.70 -14.77 16.49
CA THR A 214 3.41 -14.79 15.78
C THR A 214 3.47 -15.66 14.52
N ILE A 215 4.53 -15.56 13.71
CA ILE A 215 4.72 -16.43 12.54
C ILE A 215 4.92 -17.88 12.96
N ALA A 216 5.71 -18.14 14.00
CA ALA A 216 5.95 -19.49 14.53
C ALA A 216 4.63 -20.15 14.96
N ALA A 217 3.76 -19.40 15.63
CA ALA A 217 2.42 -19.85 16.02
C ALA A 217 1.55 -20.15 14.78
N ALA A 218 1.55 -19.26 13.77
CA ALA A 218 0.76 -19.43 12.55
C ALA A 218 1.21 -20.64 11.71
N ARG A 219 2.52 -20.87 11.58
CA ARG A 219 3.08 -22.01 10.83
C ARG A 219 3.09 -23.32 11.62
N GLY A 220 2.83 -23.26 12.93
CA GLY A 220 2.85 -24.42 13.84
C GLY A 220 4.24 -25.00 14.12
N ARG A 221 5.31 -24.21 13.94
CA ARG A 221 6.71 -24.64 14.13
C ARG A 221 7.58 -23.49 14.61
N GLU A 222 8.46 -23.78 15.56
CA GLU A 222 9.37 -22.79 16.15
C GLU A 222 10.30 -22.16 15.10
N ILE A 223 10.69 -20.92 15.36
CA ILE A 223 11.67 -20.15 14.58
C ILE A 223 12.73 -19.65 15.54
N THR A 224 13.99 -19.94 15.26
CA THR A 224 15.12 -19.40 16.02
C THR A 224 15.45 -18.00 15.52
N LEU A 225 15.20 -16.99 16.34
CA LEU A 225 15.65 -15.62 16.06
C LEU A 225 17.09 -15.43 16.57
N ILE A 226 18.00 -15.05 15.67
CA ILE A 226 19.40 -14.83 15.96
C ILE A 226 19.71 -13.35 15.76
N GLU A 227 19.95 -12.64 16.86
CA GLU A 227 20.34 -11.23 16.80
C GLU A 227 21.76 -11.09 16.24
N LEU A 228 21.88 -10.25 15.20
CA LEU A 228 23.15 -9.88 14.60
C LEU A 228 23.69 -8.59 15.22
N THR A 229 25.01 -8.47 15.34
CA THR A 229 25.62 -7.15 15.53
C THR A 229 25.44 -6.30 14.27
N GLU A 230 25.58 -4.98 14.39
CA GLU A 230 25.53 -4.08 13.24
C GLU A 230 26.57 -4.46 12.17
N GLU A 231 27.80 -4.83 12.56
CA GLU A 231 28.82 -5.24 11.59
C GLU A 231 28.44 -6.53 10.87
N GLN A 232 27.83 -7.49 11.57
CA GLN A 232 27.35 -8.73 10.98
C GLN A 232 26.19 -8.49 10.00
N ALA A 233 25.25 -7.61 10.35
CA ALA A 233 24.15 -7.24 9.48
C ALA A 233 24.65 -6.52 8.21
N VAL A 234 25.58 -5.57 8.34
CA VAL A 234 26.21 -4.90 7.19
C VAL A 234 26.93 -5.92 6.28
N ALA A 235 27.67 -6.87 6.86
CA ALA A 235 28.32 -7.91 6.08
C ALA A 235 27.29 -8.81 5.35
N GLN A 236 26.20 -9.16 6.03
CA GLN A 236 25.09 -9.93 5.45
C GLN A 236 24.43 -9.20 4.27
N TRP A 237 24.05 -7.94 4.44
CA TRP A 237 23.41 -7.14 3.38
C TRP A 237 24.35 -6.90 2.20
N ARG A 238 25.64 -6.65 2.45
CA ARG A 238 26.64 -6.53 1.38
C ARG A 238 26.81 -7.84 0.61
N ALA A 239 26.82 -8.98 1.30
CA ALA A 239 26.89 -10.29 0.66
C ALA A 239 25.63 -10.61 -0.16
N ALA A 240 24.46 -10.09 0.23
CA ALA A 240 23.22 -10.16 -0.53
C ALA A 240 23.16 -9.16 -1.70
N GLY A 241 24.19 -8.33 -1.90
CA GLY A 241 24.32 -7.42 -3.03
C GLY A 241 23.60 -6.08 -2.87
N HIS A 242 23.18 -5.71 -1.65
CA HIS A 242 22.60 -4.40 -1.41
C HIS A 242 23.64 -3.29 -1.64
N PRO A 243 23.28 -2.22 -2.37
CA PRO A 243 24.10 -1.02 -2.48
C PRO A 243 24.39 -0.35 -1.12
N GLU A 244 25.51 0.37 -0.99
CA GLU A 244 25.92 0.98 0.29
C GLU A 244 24.96 2.07 0.80
N ASP A 245 24.30 2.80 -0.11
CA ASP A 245 23.25 3.76 0.23
C ASP A 245 22.01 3.06 0.81
N VAL A 246 21.63 1.91 0.25
CA VAL A 246 20.56 1.06 0.79
C VAL A 246 20.94 0.50 2.17
N ILE A 247 22.18 0.02 2.34
CA ILE A 247 22.68 -0.44 3.65
C ILE A 247 22.64 0.67 4.69
N GLY A 248 23.10 1.88 4.33
CA GLY A 248 23.04 3.05 5.20
C GLY A 248 21.60 3.39 5.61
N PHE A 249 20.66 3.32 4.67
CA PHE A 249 19.23 3.48 4.96
C PHE A 249 18.70 2.42 5.92
N LEU A 250 19.02 1.14 5.71
CA LEU A 250 18.58 0.04 6.59
C LEU A 250 19.09 0.20 8.02
N LEU A 251 20.36 0.57 8.19
CA LEU A 251 20.93 0.87 9.52
C LEU A 251 20.16 1.99 10.21
N GLN A 252 19.86 3.08 9.49
CA GLN A 252 19.10 4.19 10.05
C GLN A 252 17.66 3.80 10.38
N ALA A 253 16.96 3.15 9.46
CA ALA A 253 15.55 2.80 9.60
C ALA A 253 15.31 1.76 10.71
N TYR A 254 16.19 0.77 10.83
CA TYR A 254 16.06 -0.30 11.82
C TYR A 254 16.68 0.06 13.18
N GLY A 255 17.83 0.75 13.19
CA GLY A 255 18.49 1.16 14.43
C GLY A 255 17.85 2.38 15.10
N ASN A 256 17.17 3.24 14.33
CA ASN A 256 16.52 4.45 14.82
C ASN A 256 15.14 4.64 14.19
N THR A 257 14.26 3.65 14.37
CA THR A 257 12.89 3.70 13.85
C THR A 257 12.19 5.00 14.29
N PRO A 258 11.71 5.83 13.35
CA PRO A 258 11.07 7.11 13.67
C PRO A 258 9.85 6.94 14.59
N GLU A 259 9.54 7.97 15.39
CA GLU A 259 8.40 7.96 16.31
C GLU A 259 7.08 7.57 15.65
N VAL A 260 6.83 8.08 14.43
CA VAL A 260 5.64 7.76 13.64
C VAL A 260 5.55 6.25 13.33
N GLY A 261 6.68 5.58 13.11
CA GLY A 261 6.75 4.14 12.87
C GLY A 261 6.52 3.28 14.11
N ARG A 262 6.53 3.87 15.31
CA ARG A 262 6.31 3.21 16.60
C ARG A 262 5.12 3.78 17.38
N THR A 263 4.21 4.48 16.69
CA THR A 263 2.99 5.04 17.26
C THR A 263 1.80 4.35 16.62
N VAL A 264 0.88 3.81 17.42
CA VAL A 264 -0.36 3.22 16.92
C VAL A 264 -1.39 4.33 16.72
N LEU A 265 -1.96 4.43 15.52
CA LEU A 265 -3.00 5.37 15.15
C LEU A 265 -4.28 4.66 14.74
N ASP A 266 -5.41 5.34 14.89
CA ASP A 266 -6.75 4.86 14.53
C ASP A 266 -7.18 5.27 13.11
N THR A 267 -6.24 5.70 12.27
CA THR A 267 -6.50 6.22 10.91
C THR A 267 -7.31 5.23 10.06
N VAL A 268 -6.96 3.93 10.11
CA VAL A 268 -7.69 2.90 9.34
C VAL A 268 -9.15 2.84 9.77
N GLU A 269 -9.42 2.82 11.08
CA GLU A 269 -10.79 2.76 11.61
C GLU A 269 -11.57 4.03 11.29
N LYS A 270 -10.95 5.21 11.47
CA LYS A 270 -11.59 6.49 11.16
C LYS A 270 -11.96 6.65 9.69
N VAL A 271 -11.13 6.15 8.78
CA VAL A 271 -11.36 6.29 7.34
C VAL A 271 -12.25 5.17 6.81
N THR A 272 -12.02 3.92 7.20
CA THR A 272 -12.69 2.75 6.60
C THR A 272 -13.91 2.27 7.37
N GLY A 273 -14.12 2.75 8.59
CA GLY A 273 -15.14 2.27 9.51
C GLY A 273 -14.87 0.88 10.11
N HIS A 274 -13.70 0.30 9.83
CA HIS A 274 -13.31 -1.03 10.32
C HIS A 274 -11.96 -0.97 11.04
N PRO A 275 -11.76 -1.74 12.13
CA PRO A 275 -10.47 -1.80 12.82
C PRO A 275 -9.35 -2.25 11.88
N ALA A 276 -8.13 -1.72 12.11
CA ALA A 276 -6.94 -2.18 11.40
C ALA A 276 -6.70 -3.69 11.65
N ARG A 277 -6.22 -4.38 10.62
CA ARG A 277 -5.96 -5.82 10.65
C ARG A 277 -4.70 -6.09 11.46
N THR A 278 -4.71 -7.13 12.30
CA THR A 278 -3.60 -7.47 13.19
C THR A 278 -2.51 -8.26 12.48
N PHE A 279 -1.30 -8.27 13.05
CA PHE A 279 -0.22 -9.08 12.48
C PHE A 279 -0.51 -10.59 12.59
N ALA A 280 -1.25 -11.02 13.62
CA ALA A 280 -1.70 -12.40 13.75
C ALA A 280 -2.67 -12.81 12.62
N GLN A 281 -3.60 -11.93 12.23
CA GLN A 281 -4.49 -12.17 11.08
C GLN A 281 -3.70 -12.26 9.78
N TRP A 282 -2.72 -11.37 9.60
CA TRP A 282 -1.83 -11.39 8.44
C TRP A 282 -1.01 -12.69 8.38
N ALA A 283 -0.35 -13.07 9.48
CA ALA A 283 0.50 -14.26 9.56
C ALA A 283 -0.29 -15.55 9.32
N ALA A 284 -1.51 -15.66 9.86
CA ALA A 284 -2.38 -16.82 9.64
C ALA A 284 -2.76 -16.99 8.15
N ARG A 285 -3.03 -15.89 7.43
CA ARG A 285 -3.34 -15.94 6.00
C ARG A 285 -2.13 -16.28 5.12
N HIS A 286 -0.93 -15.99 5.60
CA HIS A 286 0.33 -16.21 4.88
C HIS A 286 1.14 -17.40 5.42
N ALA A 287 0.55 -18.23 6.30
CA ALA A 287 1.25 -19.33 6.96
C ALA A 287 1.96 -20.26 5.96
N ASP A 288 1.32 -20.53 4.80
CA ASP A 288 1.85 -21.40 3.76
C ASP A 288 3.20 -20.94 3.18
N ALA A 289 3.45 -19.63 3.16
CA ALA A 289 4.72 -19.05 2.72
C ALA A 289 5.88 -19.42 3.65
N PHE A 290 5.58 -19.81 4.89
CA PHE A 290 6.56 -20.15 5.92
C PHE A 290 6.64 -21.66 6.19
N THR A 291 5.78 -22.49 5.60
CA THR A 291 5.78 -23.95 5.84
C THR A 291 6.44 -24.75 4.72
N THR A 292 6.39 -24.26 3.49
CA THR A 292 6.69 -25.07 2.30
C THR A 292 7.86 -24.51 1.53
N ARG A 293 8.82 -25.35 1.12
CA ARG A 293 9.70 -24.98 0.00
C ARG A 293 8.82 -24.92 -1.24
N ALA A 294 8.69 -23.74 -1.86
CA ALA A 294 8.15 -23.65 -3.21
C ALA A 294 8.91 -24.68 -4.07
N SER A 295 8.16 -25.64 -4.60
CA SER A 295 8.69 -26.72 -5.43
C SER A 295 8.95 -26.23 -6.84
#